data_AF-A0A7S3DBH3-F1
#
_entry.id   AF-A0A7S3DBH3-F1
#
_cell.length_a   1.000
_cell.length_b   1.000
_cell.length_c   1.000
_cell.angle_alpha   90.00
_cell.angle_beta   90.00
_cell.angle_gamma   90.00
#
_symmetry.space_group_name_H-M   'P 1'
#
loop_
_entity.id
_entity.type
_entity.pdbx_description
1 polymer ?
#
loop_
_entity_poly.entity_id
_entity_poly.type
_entity_poly.pdbx_seq_one_letter_code
_entity_poly.pdbx_strand_id
1 'polypeptide(L)'
;VKTMECFRRCLDVDSKHAHALNNLAATYVQRGLTTAAMELLETAIEVAPTFAEAWNNLGGVYREVGEIEKSINAYQRACECATGEFRAAAQNRLFAFNYRDDLPVSVIDAEHKQWGADLLKSKQLLKKVRDRMAATIPEQGTELEVETWGKMKSCPWPPAEKATMKEYLKLTRKYGYWPMPSTETWGKSGRKIRIGYASGDFFTHSVSYFSASPLKHHDRSKYEVVCFVNNQRHDERTAFLKDFADEWIEVHGKNEDEIADIIYDSKIDILVDLAGHTGNNLLGVFALKPSPIQLTWIGYPNSTGLETIEYRISDYVADPSTTRQQCAELEGLLRPERCFLCYSPPLDLPEVEKAPCLTSGGVTTFGSFNNIYKMNDGVIRLWIRVLKHVPRSRLLLKCKPFACPKMKAKFEGRFLRLCREVEKERPLLDDDETSLVDLSRVDMMPLLPTTDQHLQCYSLMDISLDTFPYSGTTTTCESFLMGVPVVTKVTKGCGARIRRGRRMAEKSRLAENENGGQRASVEELFFSAPTPLLEGESEKEEGEGGAEDVHAYNVSASLCCAIGCDEMVAINDKQYVEIAKTLARDPAILQEKYRSKLRQNLLSSSLCSGATAIPAFENALEAAVSKLGVGV
;
A
#
# COMPACT_ATOMS: atom_id res chain seq x y z
N VAL A 1 -9.04 -29.21 7.48
CA VAL A 1 -9.27 -30.59 7.01
C VAL A 1 -10.75 -30.95 7.08
N LYS A 2 -11.36 -30.99 8.28
CA LYS A 2 -12.81 -31.26 8.46
C LYS A 2 -13.72 -30.38 7.57
N THR A 3 -13.47 -29.06 7.52
CA THR A 3 -14.24 -28.14 6.64
C THR A 3 -14.20 -28.53 5.16
N MET A 4 -13.04 -28.95 4.64
CA MET A 4 -12.92 -29.38 3.23
C MET A 4 -13.66 -30.68 2.99
N GLU A 5 -13.62 -31.61 3.94
CA GLU A 5 -14.34 -32.89 3.84
C GLU A 5 -15.84 -32.67 3.78
N CYS A 6 -16.39 -31.75 4.60
CA CYS A 6 -17.80 -31.39 4.53
C CYS A 6 -18.21 -30.84 3.16
N PHE A 7 -17.44 -29.91 2.59
CA PHE A 7 -17.74 -29.37 1.26
C PHE A 7 -17.57 -30.42 0.16
N ARG A 8 -16.58 -31.30 0.25
CA ARG A 8 -16.43 -32.43 -0.70
C ARG A 8 -17.62 -33.38 -0.65
N ARG A 9 -18.06 -33.79 0.54
CA ARG A 9 -19.27 -34.62 0.69
C ARG A 9 -20.52 -33.94 0.12
N CYS A 10 -20.63 -32.62 0.27
CA CYS A 10 -21.71 -31.85 -0.35
C CYS A 10 -21.65 -31.93 -1.89
N LEU A 11 -20.45 -31.83 -2.48
CA LEU A 11 -20.23 -31.96 -3.92
C LEU A 11 -20.36 -33.39 -4.44
N ASP A 12 -20.14 -34.40 -3.60
CA ASP A 12 -20.41 -35.81 -3.93
C ASP A 12 -21.92 -36.07 -4.10
N VAL A 13 -22.75 -35.34 -3.35
CA VAL A 13 -24.22 -35.40 -3.44
C VAL A 13 -24.74 -34.51 -4.58
N ASP A 14 -24.21 -33.29 -4.71
CA ASP A 14 -24.54 -32.35 -5.78
C ASP A 14 -23.28 -31.66 -6.30
N SER A 15 -22.75 -32.17 -7.41
CA SER A 15 -21.53 -31.64 -8.04
C SER A 15 -21.69 -30.22 -8.60
N LYS A 16 -22.92 -29.72 -8.69
CA LYS A 16 -23.25 -28.36 -9.16
C LYS A 16 -23.63 -27.42 -8.01
N HIS A 17 -23.39 -27.78 -6.76
CA HIS A 17 -23.69 -26.89 -5.64
C HIS A 17 -22.74 -25.67 -5.58
N ALA A 18 -23.15 -24.54 -6.16
CA ALA A 18 -22.32 -23.33 -6.30
C ALA A 18 -21.69 -22.81 -5.00
N HIS A 19 -22.44 -22.72 -3.90
CA HIS A 19 -21.88 -22.30 -2.60
C HIS A 19 -20.80 -23.25 -2.06
N ALA A 20 -20.97 -24.57 -2.24
CA ALA A 20 -19.99 -25.56 -1.80
C ALA A 20 -18.71 -25.47 -2.63
N LEU A 21 -18.83 -25.28 -3.97
CA LEU A 21 -17.71 -25.01 -4.86
C LEU A 21 -16.93 -23.77 -4.41
N ASN A 22 -17.62 -22.65 -4.19
CA ASN A 22 -17.02 -21.38 -3.74
C ASN A 22 -16.30 -21.52 -2.39
N ASN A 23 -16.95 -22.13 -1.39
CA ASN A 23 -16.37 -22.24 -0.05
C ASN A 23 -15.20 -23.23 0.00
N LEU A 24 -15.25 -24.31 -0.80
CA LEU A 24 -14.12 -25.21 -0.99
C LEU A 24 -12.94 -24.49 -1.66
N ALA A 25 -13.21 -23.69 -2.69
CA ALA A 25 -12.20 -22.89 -3.37
C ALA A 25 -11.51 -21.90 -2.42
N ALA A 26 -12.26 -21.16 -1.59
CA ALA A 26 -11.69 -20.29 -0.57
C ALA A 26 -10.74 -21.03 0.39
N THR A 27 -11.11 -22.26 0.76
CA THR A 27 -10.26 -23.13 1.59
C THR A 27 -8.99 -23.61 0.86
N TYR A 28 -9.07 -23.80 -0.46
CA TYR A 28 -7.92 -24.16 -1.30
C TYR A 28 -6.95 -22.99 -1.49
N VAL A 29 -7.46 -21.76 -1.66
CA VAL A 29 -6.62 -20.53 -1.70
C VAL A 29 -5.79 -20.38 -0.43
N GLN A 30 -6.39 -20.62 0.74
CA GLN A 30 -5.68 -20.58 2.03
C GLN A 30 -4.56 -21.64 2.13
N ARG A 31 -4.68 -22.76 1.41
CA ARG A 31 -3.68 -23.84 1.36
C ARG A 31 -2.68 -23.72 0.21
N GLY A 32 -2.74 -22.65 -0.59
CA GLY A 32 -1.88 -22.48 -1.77
C GLY A 32 -2.25 -23.41 -2.94
N LEU A 33 -3.42 -24.06 -2.90
CA LEU A 33 -3.94 -24.90 -3.99
C LEU A 33 -4.64 -24.03 -5.05
N THR A 34 -3.94 -22.99 -5.53
CA THR A 34 -4.51 -21.89 -6.33
C THR A 34 -5.18 -22.38 -7.62
N THR A 35 -4.59 -23.36 -8.32
CA THR A 35 -5.19 -23.86 -9.57
C THR A 35 -6.51 -24.60 -9.31
N ALA A 36 -6.54 -25.47 -8.30
CA ALA A 36 -7.76 -26.18 -7.95
C ALA A 36 -8.85 -25.21 -7.44
N ALA A 37 -8.46 -24.14 -6.74
CA ALA A 37 -9.39 -23.09 -6.35
C ALA A 37 -9.99 -22.36 -7.56
N MET A 38 -9.15 -22.03 -8.55
CA MET A 38 -9.58 -21.39 -9.79
C MET A 38 -10.58 -22.25 -10.56
N GLU A 39 -10.26 -23.54 -10.76
CA GLU A 39 -11.13 -24.51 -11.45
C GLU A 39 -12.51 -24.64 -10.76
N LEU A 40 -12.53 -24.68 -9.42
CA LEU A 40 -13.78 -24.71 -8.63
C LEU A 40 -14.60 -23.42 -8.77
N LEU A 41 -13.95 -22.25 -8.78
CA LEU A 41 -14.63 -20.97 -8.93
C LEU A 41 -15.16 -20.77 -10.35
N GLU A 42 -14.41 -21.17 -11.36
CA GLU A 42 -14.86 -21.18 -12.77
C GLU A 42 -16.09 -22.09 -12.93
N THR A 43 -16.08 -23.28 -12.32
CA THR A 43 -17.27 -24.16 -12.28
C THR A 43 -18.44 -23.49 -11.53
N ALA A 44 -18.18 -22.79 -10.42
CA ALA A 44 -19.23 -22.14 -9.63
C ALA A 44 -19.96 -21.04 -10.44
N ILE A 45 -19.22 -20.24 -11.21
CA ILE A 45 -19.81 -19.19 -12.07
C ILE A 45 -20.45 -19.76 -13.34
N GLU A 46 -20.01 -20.91 -13.85
CA GLU A 46 -20.69 -21.60 -14.95
C GLU A 46 -22.06 -22.12 -14.51
N VAL A 47 -22.15 -22.68 -13.30
CA VAL A 47 -23.41 -23.18 -12.75
C VAL A 47 -24.34 -22.03 -12.32
N ALA A 48 -23.78 -21.00 -11.68
CA ALA A 48 -24.53 -19.85 -11.19
C ALA A 48 -23.88 -18.53 -11.66
N PRO A 49 -24.14 -18.07 -12.89
CA PRO A 49 -23.49 -16.89 -13.46
C PRO A 49 -23.74 -15.58 -12.71
N THR A 50 -24.81 -15.51 -11.90
CA THR A 50 -25.14 -14.34 -11.07
C THR A 50 -24.63 -14.47 -9.63
N PHE A 51 -23.78 -15.46 -9.31
CA PHE A 51 -23.24 -15.65 -7.96
C PHE A 51 -22.09 -14.68 -7.70
N ALA A 52 -22.43 -13.52 -7.13
CA ALA A 52 -21.52 -12.40 -6.93
C ALA A 52 -20.27 -12.77 -6.11
N GLU A 53 -20.41 -13.56 -5.04
CA GLU A 53 -19.31 -13.95 -4.16
C GLU A 53 -18.28 -14.83 -4.87
N ALA A 54 -18.74 -15.74 -5.76
CA ALA A 54 -17.84 -16.55 -6.58
C ALA A 54 -17.03 -15.69 -7.56
N TRP A 55 -17.67 -14.69 -8.19
CA TRP A 55 -16.96 -13.71 -9.03
C TRP A 55 -15.93 -12.91 -8.24
N ASN A 56 -16.26 -12.44 -7.03
CA ASN A 56 -15.31 -11.72 -6.18
C ASN A 56 -14.12 -12.63 -5.80
N ASN A 57 -14.37 -13.86 -5.39
CA ASN A 57 -13.30 -14.80 -5.03
C ASN A 57 -12.43 -15.17 -6.24
N LEU A 58 -13.03 -15.32 -7.42
CA LEU A 58 -12.30 -15.54 -8.68
C LEU A 58 -11.42 -14.34 -9.03
N GLY A 59 -11.93 -13.11 -8.83
CA GLY A 59 -11.14 -11.89 -8.97
C GLY A 59 -9.92 -11.88 -8.05
N GLY A 60 -10.09 -12.36 -6.82
CA GLY A 60 -8.99 -12.55 -5.85
C GLY A 60 -7.93 -13.52 -6.34
N VAL A 61 -8.35 -14.68 -6.86
CA VAL A 61 -7.45 -15.69 -7.42
C VAL A 61 -6.73 -15.17 -8.67
N TYR A 62 -7.42 -14.48 -9.57
CA TYR A 62 -6.79 -13.87 -10.75
C TYR A 62 -5.73 -12.84 -10.36
N ARG A 63 -5.99 -12.02 -9.33
CA ARG A 63 -4.97 -11.12 -8.78
C ARG A 63 -3.79 -11.91 -8.21
N GLU A 64 -4.02 -12.94 -7.39
CA GLU A 64 -2.93 -13.74 -6.80
C GLU A 64 -2.00 -14.34 -7.86
N VAL A 65 -2.48 -14.62 -9.07
CA VAL A 65 -1.69 -15.20 -10.17
C VAL A 65 -1.19 -14.17 -11.20
N GLY A 66 -1.42 -12.87 -10.96
CA GLY A 66 -0.95 -11.77 -11.80
C GLY A 66 -1.82 -11.46 -13.04
N GLU A 67 -3.02 -12.02 -13.12
CA GLU A 67 -3.99 -11.76 -14.22
C GLU A 67 -4.88 -10.56 -13.87
N ILE A 68 -4.28 -9.37 -13.83
CA ILE A 68 -4.92 -8.17 -13.26
C ILE A 68 -6.18 -7.73 -14.03
N GLU A 69 -6.18 -7.82 -15.37
CA GLU A 69 -7.36 -7.47 -16.17
C GLU A 69 -8.54 -8.39 -15.87
N LYS A 70 -8.29 -9.71 -15.81
CA LYS A 70 -9.32 -10.69 -15.44
C LYS A 70 -9.81 -10.46 -14.02
N SER A 71 -8.91 -10.08 -13.11
CA SER A 71 -9.27 -9.73 -11.74
C SER A 71 -10.23 -8.54 -11.68
N ILE A 72 -9.90 -7.43 -12.35
CA ILE A 72 -10.76 -6.23 -12.44
C ILE A 72 -12.13 -6.57 -13.03
N ASN A 73 -12.15 -7.33 -14.14
CA ASN A 73 -13.40 -7.74 -14.80
C ASN A 73 -14.26 -8.64 -13.90
N ALA A 74 -13.63 -9.58 -13.17
CA ALA A 74 -14.36 -10.46 -12.25
C ALA A 74 -14.97 -9.67 -11.08
N TYR A 75 -14.24 -8.70 -10.50
CA TYR A 75 -14.82 -7.82 -9.47
C TYR A 75 -15.95 -6.94 -10.01
N GLN A 76 -15.80 -6.41 -11.24
CA GLN A 76 -16.86 -5.67 -11.91
C GLN A 76 -18.12 -6.52 -12.07
N ARG A 77 -17.96 -7.78 -12.52
CA ARG A 77 -19.07 -8.74 -12.60
C ARG A 77 -19.69 -9.04 -11.25
N ALA A 78 -18.90 -9.17 -10.20
CA ALA A 78 -19.42 -9.35 -8.85
C ALA A 78 -20.33 -8.18 -8.43
N CYS A 79 -19.92 -6.93 -8.69
CA CYS A 79 -20.75 -5.75 -8.44
C CYS A 79 -22.04 -5.75 -9.26
N GLU A 80 -22.00 -6.11 -10.54
CA GLU A 80 -23.18 -6.18 -11.42
C GLU A 80 -24.19 -7.26 -11.02
N CYS A 81 -23.70 -8.37 -10.46
CA CYS A 81 -24.53 -9.51 -10.07
C CYS A 81 -25.19 -9.34 -8.69
N ALA A 82 -24.67 -8.46 -7.84
CA ALA A 82 -25.19 -8.25 -6.50
C ALA A 82 -26.55 -7.54 -6.52
N THR A 83 -27.47 -7.95 -5.64
CA THR A 83 -28.79 -7.31 -5.48
C THR A 83 -28.75 -5.98 -4.70
N GLY A 84 -27.56 -5.38 -4.58
CA GLY A 84 -27.27 -4.18 -3.80
C GLY A 84 -25.79 -3.81 -3.88
N GLU A 85 -25.37 -2.86 -3.05
CA GLU A 85 -23.96 -2.42 -2.99
C GLU A 85 -23.06 -3.58 -2.53
N PHE A 86 -22.15 -4.05 -3.40
CA PHE A 86 -21.16 -5.06 -3.03
C PHE A 86 -19.79 -4.43 -2.75
N ARG A 87 -19.68 -3.80 -1.57
CA ARG A 87 -18.49 -3.03 -1.15
C ARG A 87 -17.18 -3.79 -1.32
N ALA A 88 -17.12 -5.04 -0.86
CA ALA A 88 -15.89 -5.83 -0.90
C ALA A 88 -15.35 -6.00 -2.34
N ALA A 89 -16.22 -6.27 -3.31
CA ALA A 89 -15.83 -6.39 -4.71
C ALA A 89 -15.37 -5.04 -5.29
N ALA A 90 -16.08 -3.96 -4.99
CA ALA A 90 -15.70 -2.62 -5.44
C ALA A 90 -14.32 -2.19 -4.88
N GLN A 91 -14.08 -2.39 -3.59
CA GLN A 91 -12.78 -2.10 -2.96
C GLN A 91 -11.66 -2.99 -3.52
N ASN A 92 -11.92 -4.27 -3.75
CA ASN A 92 -10.95 -5.18 -4.36
C ASN A 92 -10.60 -4.76 -5.80
N ARG A 93 -11.55 -4.21 -6.56
CA ARG A 93 -11.34 -3.63 -7.87
C ARG A 93 -10.44 -2.39 -7.79
N LEU A 94 -10.73 -1.46 -6.87
CA LEU A 94 -9.89 -0.29 -6.61
C LEU A 94 -8.45 -0.70 -6.28
N PHE A 95 -8.28 -1.71 -5.42
CA PHE A 95 -6.96 -2.20 -5.08
C PHE A 95 -6.22 -2.79 -6.29
N ALA A 96 -6.93 -3.53 -7.17
CA ALA A 96 -6.36 -4.10 -8.38
C ALA A 96 -5.87 -3.05 -9.40
N PHE A 97 -6.49 -1.86 -9.45
CA PHE A 97 -6.05 -0.77 -10.32
C PHE A 97 -4.62 -0.30 -10.03
N ASN A 98 -4.15 -0.40 -8.79
CA ASN A 98 -2.79 0.01 -8.44
C ASN A 98 -1.69 -0.84 -9.11
N TYR A 99 -2.04 -1.95 -9.77
CA TYR A 99 -1.11 -2.81 -10.51
C TYR A 99 -1.10 -2.55 -12.03
N ARG A 100 -1.97 -1.65 -12.52
CA ARG A 100 -2.06 -1.26 -13.93
C ARG A 100 -1.16 -0.07 -14.21
N ASP A 101 -0.25 -0.20 -15.18
CA ASP A 101 0.60 0.88 -15.67
C ASP A 101 0.08 1.54 -16.96
N ASP A 102 -0.97 0.97 -17.55
CA ASP A 102 -1.64 1.44 -18.75
C ASP A 102 -2.83 2.37 -18.47
N LEU A 103 -3.30 2.41 -17.21
CA LEU A 103 -4.40 3.28 -16.80
C LEU A 103 -3.88 4.67 -16.39
N PRO A 104 -4.47 5.76 -16.90
CA PRO A 104 -4.18 7.11 -16.41
C PRO A 104 -4.56 7.25 -14.93
N VAL A 105 -3.80 8.06 -14.18
CA VAL A 105 -4.06 8.30 -12.75
C VAL A 105 -5.45 8.90 -12.55
N SER A 106 -5.89 9.76 -13.47
CA SER A 106 -7.22 10.39 -13.44
C SER A 106 -8.38 9.38 -13.47
N VAL A 107 -8.21 8.23 -14.15
CA VAL A 107 -9.21 7.16 -14.17
C VAL A 107 -9.26 6.48 -12.81
N ILE A 108 -8.11 6.15 -12.25
CA ILE A 108 -8.01 5.53 -10.93
C ILE A 108 -8.61 6.46 -9.86
N ASP A 109 -8.29 7.74 -9.90
CA ASP A 109 -8.82 8.74 -8.96
C ASP A 109 -10.33 8.90 -9.08
N ALA A 110 -10.88 8.95 -10.31
CA ALA A 110 -12.32 9.05 -10.53
C ALA A 110 -13.08 7.85 -9.93
N GLU A 111 -12.52 6.64 -10.05
CA GLU A 111 -13.10 5.42 -9.48
C GLU A 111 -13.12 5.46 -7.94
N HIS A 112 -12.07 5.96 -7.29
CA HIS A 112 -12.05 6.14 -5.84
C HIS A 112 -13.08 7.19 -5.39
N LYS A 113 -13.13 8.35 -6.07
CA LYS A 113 -14.13 9.40 -5.80
C LYS A 113 -15.55 8.88 -5.91
N GLN A 114 -15.85 8.14 -6.98
CA GLN A 114 -17.17 7.57 -7.22
C GLN A 114 -17.55 6.59 -6.10
N TRP A 115 -16.64 5.69 -5.72
CA TRP A 115 -16.87 4.75 -4.62
C TRP A 115 -17.19 5.46 -3.31
N GLY A 116 -16.43 6.50 -2.96
CA GLY A 116 -16.66 7.25 -1.71
C GLY A 116 -17.98 8.03 -1.74
N ALA A 117 -18.34 8.62 -2.87
CA ALA A 117 -19.62 9.29 -3.06
C ALA A 117 -20.81 8.32 -2.91
N ASP A 118 -20.70 7.13 -3.49
CA ASP A 118 -21.72 6.08 -3.37
C ASP A 118 -21.88 5.60 -1.93
N LEU A 119 -20.77 5.40 -1.22
CA LEU A 119 -20.78 5.04 0.19
C LEU A 119 -21.46 6.12 1.04
N LEU A 120 -21.10 7.40 0.88
CA LEU A 120 -21.73 8.50 1.61
C LEU A 120 -23.22 8.64 1.33
N LYS A 121 -23.63 8.48 0.07
CA LYS A 121 -25.04 8.49 -0.34
C LYS A 121 -25.82 7.35 0.32
N SER A 122 -25.24 6.15 0.40
CA SER A 122 -25.85 5.01 1.09
C SER A 122 -26.11 5.33 2.57
N LYS A 123 -25.15 5.96 3.25
CA LYS A 123 -25.27 6.38 4.66
C LYS A 123 -26.32 7.46 4.87
N GLN A 124 -26.40 8.43 3.97
CA GLN A 124 -27.41 9.48 4.02
C GLN A 124 -28.82 8.93 3.86
N LEU A 125 -29.02 7.99 2.93
CA LEU A 125 -30.32 7.34 2.72
C LEU A 125 -30.76 6.60 3.99
N LEU A 126 -29.85 5.84 4.60
CA LEU A 126 -30.11 5.15 5.86
C LEU A 126 -30.48 6.11 6.99
N LYS A 127 -29.79 7.24 7.12
CA LYS A 127 -30.14 8.29 8.09
C LYS A 127 -31.56 8.82 7.86
N LYS A 128 -31.91 9.18 6.63
CA LYS A 128 -33.26 9.67 6.29
C LYS A 128 -34.36 8.65 6.61
N VAL A 129 -34.11 7.37 6.33
CA VAL A 129 -35.03 6.28 6.68
C VAL A 129 -35.18 6.17 8.19
N ARG A 130 -34.07 6.19 8.94
CA ARG A 130 -34.08 6.16 10.42
C ARG A 130 -34.82 7.36 11.02
N ASP A 131 -34.57 8.57 10.53
CA ASP A 131 -35.22 9.80 10.99
C ASP A 131 -36.73 9.72 10.76
N ARG A 132 -37.17 9.21 9.60
CA ARG A 132 -38.60 8.95 9.33
C ARG A 132 -39.17 7.89 10.26
N MET A 133 -38.51 6.75 10.43
CA MET A 133 -38.99 5.70 11.35
C MET A 133 -39.12 6.21 12.78
N ALA A 134 -38.17 7.03 13.26
CA ALA A 134 -38.24 7.66 14.56
C ALA A 134 -39.38 8.69 14.67
N ALA A 135 -39.71 9.38 13.57
CA ALA A 135 -40.83 10.31 13.50
C ALA A 135 -42.20 9.61 13.36
N THR A 136 -42.24 8.31 13.03
CA THR A 136 -43.48 7.57 12.69
C THR A 136 -43.87 6.52 13.73
N ILE A 137 -43.62 6.76 15.01
CA ILE A 137 -44.32 6.03 16.08
C ILE A 137 -45.39 6.95 16.69
N PRO A 138 -46.61 7.06 16.11
CA PRO A 138 -47.78 7.34 16.90
C PRO A 138 -48.11 6.11 17.75
N GLU A 139 -48.35 6.30 19.05
CA GLU A 139 -49.08 5.34 19.87
C GLU A 139 -50.50 5.17 19.31
N GLN A 140 -50.69 4.29 18.32
CA GLN A 140 -51.89 3.49 18.07
C GLN A 140 -51.79 2.85 16.67
N GLY A 141 -52.01 1.54 16.65
CA GLY A 141 -51.80 0.70 15.48
C GLY A 141 -52.75 1.02 14.33
N THR A 142 -52.18 0.98 13.13
CA THR A 142 -52.84 0.52 11.91
C THR A 142 -51.77 -0.11 11.03
N GLU A 143 -52.10 -1.27 10.44
CA GLU A 143 -51.25 -2.07 9.55
C GLU A 143 -50.64 -1.22 8.42
N LEU A 144 -49.33 -1.37 8.21
CA LEU A 144 -48.61 -0.78 7.09
C LEU A 144 -48.55 -1.79 5.95
N GLU A 145 -49.21 -1.45 4.83
CA GLU A 145 -49.12 -2.20 3.57
C GLU A 145 -47.69 -2.18 3.02
N VAL A 146 -47.16 -3.38 2.80
CA VAL A 146 -45.82 -3.65 2.25
C VAL A 146 -45.90 -3.63 0.73
N GLU A 147 -45.93 -2.45 0.12
CA GLU A 147 -45.91 -2.36 -1.35
C GLU A 147 -45.11 -1.15 -1.84
N THR A 148 -43.77 -1.18 -1.75
CA THR A 148 -42.91 -0.23 -2.50
C THR A 148 -41.43 -0.64 -2.65
N TRP A 149 -41.09 -1.93 -2.66
CA TRP A 149 -39.72 -2.38 -2.99
C TRP A 149 -39.53 -2.79 -4.46
N GLY A 150 -40.58 -2.74 -5.28
CA GLY A 150 -40.60 -3.39 -6.61
C GLY A 150 -40.25 -2.56 -7.85
N LYS A 151 -39.88 -1.28 -7.77
CA LYS A 151 -39.71 -0.44 -8.98
C LYS A 151 -38.47 0.46 -8.98
N MET A 152 -37.29 -0.10 -8.69
CA MET A 152 -36.01 0.55 -8.99
C MET A 152 -35.31 -0.19 -10.14
N LYS A 153 -35.90 -0.11 -11.34
CA LYS A 153 -35.27 -0.53 -12.60
C LYS A 153 -35.15 0.73 -13.46
N SER A 154 -33.91 1.06 -13.82
CA SER A 154 -33.42 2.30 -14.45
C SER A 154 -33.18 3.47 -13.49
N CYS A 155 -31.91 3.76 -13.25
CA CYS A 155 -31.46 5.05 -12.71
C CYS A 155 -30.83 5.82 -13.88
N PRO A 156 -31.56 6.71 -14.56
CA PRO A 156 -30.95 7.67 -15.45
C PRO A 156 -30.25 8.72 -14.57
N TRP A 157 -28.96 8.92 -14.79
CA TRP A 157 -28.19 10.00 -14.17
C TRP A 157 -28.88 11.36 -14.35
N PRO A 158 -29.03 12.18 -13.30
CA PRO A 158 -28.86 13.61 -13.43
C PRO A 158 -27.36 13.94 -13.29
N PRO A 159 -26.83 14.93 -14.03
CA PRO A 159 -25.53 15.51 -13.71
C PRO A 159 -25.55 15.98 -12.26
N ALA A 160 -24.39 15.93 -11.59
CA ALA A 160 -24.19 16.44 -10.25
C ALA A 160 -24.71 17.89 -10.13
N GLU A 161 -25.98 18.06 -9.79
CA GLU A 161 -26.51 19.34 -9.37
C GLU A 161 -25.91 19.64 -8.00
N LYS A 162 -25.44 20.89 -7.87
CA LYS A 162 -24.70 21.49 -6.77
C LYS A 162 -25.50 21.52 -5.45
N ALA A 163 -25.89 20.36 -4.91
CA ALA A 163 -25.95 20.23 -3.47
C ALA A 163 -24.49 20.33 -3.01
N THR A 164 -24.13 21.46 -2.42
CA THR A 164 -22.75 21.71 -2.05
C THR A 164 -22.31 20.57 -1.14
N MET A 165 -21.11 20.04 -1.36
CA MET A 165 -20.60 18.92 -0.60
C MET A 165 -20.63 19.13 0.93
N LYS A 166 -20.58 20.39 1.36
CA LYS A 166 -20.83 20.84 2.73
C LYS A 166 -22.21 20.42 3.26
N GLU A 167 -23.24 20.40 2.43
CA GLU A 167 -24.59 19.90 2.75
C GLU A 167 -24.61 18.37 2.86
N TYR A 168 -23.90 17.65 1.97
CA TYR A 168 -23.74 16.20 2.09
C TYR A 168 -23.04 15.82 3.39
N LEU A 169 -21.91 16.45 3.71
CA LEU A 169 -21.18 16.24 4.96
C LEU A 169 -22.00 16.60 6.20
N LYS A 170 -22.80 17.69 6.16
CA LYS A 170 -23.75 18.00 7.26
C LYS A 170 -24.80 16.90 7.45
N LEU A 171 -25.25 16.29 6.36
CA LEU A 171 -26.26 15.24 6.39
C LEU A 171 -25.67 13.91 6.86
N THR A 172 -24.43 13.55 6.51
CA THR A 172 -23.77 12.33 6.99
C THR A 172 -23.21 12.47 8.41
N ARG A 173 -22.85 13.69 8.83
CA ARG A 173 -22.38 13.98 10.18
C ARG A 173 -23.47 13.64 11.21
N LYS A 174 -23.18 12.61 12.00
CA LYS A 174 -24.00 12.16 13.15
C LYS A 174 -23.66 12.94 14.43
N TYR A 175 -22.43 13.42 14.55
CA TYR A 175 -21.85 13.85 15.81
C TYR A 175 -21.57 15.37 15.90
N GLY A 176 -21.88 15.95 17.06
CA GLY A 176 -21.34 17.24 17.51
C GLY A 176 -20.01 17.02 18.23
N TYR A 177 -18.97 17.78 17.90
CA TYR A 177 -17.64 17.57 18.50
C TYR A 177 -17.43 18.44 19.73
N TRP A 178 -16.54 17.99 20.62
CA TRP A 178 -16.08 18.76 21.75
C TRP A 178 -15.12 19.87 21.31
N PRO A 179 -14.89 20.91 22.13
CA PRO A 179 -13.91 21.94 21.84
C PRO A 179 -12.51 21.33 21.70
N MET A 180 -11.89 21.56 20.54
CA MET A 180 -10.50 21.17 20.28
C MET A 180 -9.57 22.23 20.88
N PRO A 181 -8.43 21.85 21.49
CA PRO A 181 -7.44 22.83 21.91
C PRO A 181 -6.84 23.53 20.69
N SER A 182 -6.57 24.83 20.82
CA SER A 182 -5.80 25.55 19.81
C SER A 182 -4.36 25.03 19.80
N THR A 183 -3.64 25.22 18.70
CA THR A 183 -2.22 24.87 18.63
C THR A 183 -1.37 25.60 19.66
N GLU A 184 -1.77 26.81 20.06
CA GLU A 184 -1.10 27.58 21.12
C GLU A 184 -1.30 26.98 22.52
N THR A 185 -2.44 26.31 22.74
CA THR A 185 -2.84 25.68 24.03
C THR A 185 -2.59 24.17 24.08
N TRP A 186 -2.07 23.61 22.98
CA TRP A 186 -1.69 22.21 22.83
C TRP A 186 -0.70 21.78 23.91
N GLY A 187 -1.00 20.69 24.63
CA GLY A 187 -0.19 20.20 25.75
C GLY A 187 -0.11 21.11 26.99
N LYS A 188 -0.58 22.38 26.90
CA LYS A 188 -0.57 23.35 28.01
C LYS A 188 -1.88 23.40 28.79
N SER A 189 -3.00 23.02 28.17
CA SER A 189 -4.32 23.03 28.80
C SER A 189 -4.54 21.92 29.86
N GLY A 190 -3.56 21.03 30.05
CA GLY A 190 -3.68 19.85 30.91
C GLY A 190 -4.48 18.70 30.30
N ARG A 191 -5.21 18.93 29.19
CA ARG A 191 -5.85 17.89 28.39
C ARG A 191 -4.88 17.37 27.31
N LYS A 192 -4.72 16.06 27.23
CA LYS A 192 -3.99 15.38 26.15
C LYS A 192 -4.87 15.21 24.90
N ILE A 193 -4.24 15.17 23.73
CA ILE A 193 -4.87 14.84 22.45
C ILE A 193 -4.99 13.32 22.34
N ARG A 194 -6.21 12.82 22.10
CA ARG A 194 -6.46 11.39 21.92
C ARG A 194 -6.35 11.02 20.44
N ILE A 195 -5.32 10.25 20.09
CA ILE A 195 -5.12 9.70 18.74
C ILE A 195 -5.67 8.28 18.70
N GLY A 196 -6.63 8.04 17.82
CA GLY A 196 -7.19 6.72 17.54
C GLY A 196 -6.54 6.11 16.30
N TYR A 197 -5.90 4.95 16.43
CA TYR A 197 -5.42 4.16 15.29
C TYR A 197 -6.39 3.01 15.01
N ALA A 198 -7.01 3.02 13.83
CA ALA A 198 -8.04 2.06 13.45
C ALA A 198 -7.50 1.10 12.38
N SER A 199 -7.48 -0.20 12.67
CA SER A 199 -6.90 -1.19 11.75
C SER A 199 -7.45 -2.61 11.92
N GLY A 200 -7.52 -3.32 10.80
CA GLY A 200 -7.64 -4.77 10.76
C GLY A 200 -6.30 -5.50 10.91
N ASP A 201 -5.17 -4.80 10.99
CA ASP A 201 -3.83 -5.36 10.76
C ASP A 201 -2.91 -5.35 11.99
N PHE A 202 -3.48 -5.29 13.19
CA PHE A 202 -2.75 -5.38 14.45
C PHE A 202 -2.33 -6.82 14.82
N PHE A 203 -1.62 -7.48 13.90
CA PHE A 203 -1.01 -8.81 14.04
C PHE A 203 0.28 -8.83 13.21
N THR A 204 0.95 -9.98 13.06
CA THR A 204 2.10 -10.13 12.13
C THR A 204 1.68 -9.83 10.69
N HIS A 205 1.79 -8.56 10.31
CA HIS A 205 1.37 -7.96 9.05
C HIS A 205 2.27 -6.78 8.69
N SER A 206 2.34 -6.41 7.41
CA SER A 206 3.17 -5.30 6.92
C SER A 206 2.92 -3.99 7.67
N VAL A 207 1.64 -3.59 7.83
CA VAL A 207 1.23 -2.35 8.52
C VAL A 207 1.71 -2.31 9.97
N SER A 208 1.69 -3.45 10.67
CA SER A 208 2.12 -3.56 12.06
C SER A 208 3.60 -3.21 12.27
N TYR A 209 4.44 -3.39 11.23
CA TYR A 209 5.84 -3.00 11.24
C TYR A 209 6.00 -1.48 11.19
N PHE A 210 5.01 -0.75 10.69
CA PHE A 210 5.08 0.70 10.57
C PHE A 210 4.34 1.43 11.69
N SER A 211 3.16 0.94 12.08
CA SER A 211 2.36 1.57 13.14
C SER A 211 2.98 1.41 14.53
N ALA A 212 3.86 0.43 14.76
CA ALA A 212 4.51 0.23 16.05
C ALA A 212 5.27 1.47 16.57
N SER A 213 5.96 2.20 15.69
CA SER A 213 6.80 3.33 16.11
C SER A 213 5.98 4.50 16.66
N PRO A 214 4.96 5.04 15.96
CA PRO A 214 4.11 6.09 16.54
C PRO A 214 3.36 5.60 17.77
N LEU A 215 2.85 4.35 17.76
CA LEU A 215 2.21 3.78 18.93
C LEU A 215 3.14 3.80 20.15
N LYS A 216 4.43 3.50 19.99
CA LYS A 216 5.38 3.47 21.10
C LYS A 216 5.89 4.85 21.53
N HIS A 217 6.20 5.74 20.60
CA HIS A 217 7.05 6.90 20.87
C HIS A 217 6.33 8.26 20.84
N HIS A 218 5.00 8.29 20.66
CA HIS A 218 4.27 9.55 20.86
C HIS A 218 4.59 10.19 22.21
N ASP A 219 4.71 11.52 22.23
CA ASP A 219 4.94 12.28 23.46
C ASP A 219 3.73 12.14 24.39
N ARG A 220 3.84 11.26 25.40
CA ARG A 220 2.76 10.96 26.35
C ARG A 220 2.42 12.12 27.28
N SER A 221 3.20 13.20 27.29
CA SER A 221 2.79 14.44 27.96
C SER A 221 1.72 15.20 27.16
N LYS A 222 1.68 14.99 25.83
CA LYS A 222 0.75 15.65 24.89
C LYS A 222 -0.34 14.71 24.38
N TYR A 223 -0.05 13.42 24.23
CA TYR A 223 -0.88 12.47 23.50
C TYR A 223 -1.31 11.28 24.35
N GLU A 224 -2.53 10.81 24.10
CA GLU A 224 -3.03 9.48 24.48
C GLU A 224 -3.29 8.68 23.20
N VAL A 225 -2.94 7.39 23.20
CA VAL A 225 -3.00 6.52 22.04
C VAL A 225 -4.01 5.41 22.27
N VAL A 226 -5.03 5.37 21.42
CA VAL A 226 -6.11 4.37 21.45
C VAL A 226 -6.05 3.53 20.18
N CYS A 227 -6.10 2.20 20.31
CA CYS A 227 -6.15 1.29 19.15
C CYS A 227 -7.54 0.68 19.00
N PHE A 228 -8.13 0.78 17.80
CA PHE A 228 -9.40 0.15 17.43
C PHE A 228 -9.12 -1.04 16.50
N VAL A 229 -9.35 -2.26 17.00
CA VAL A 229 -8.90 -3.50 16.36
C VAL A 229 -10.08 -4.24 15.73
N ASN A 230 -10.08 -4.32 14.40
CA ASN A 230 -11.14 -4.96 13.62
C ASN A 230 -10.74 -6.35 13.08
N ASN A 231 -10.17 -7.20 13.91
CA ASN A 231 -9.84 -8.58 13.54
C ASN A 231 -9.99 -9.51 14.77
N GLN A 232 -9.88 -10.82 14.54
CA GLN A 232 -9.86 -11.85 15.60
C GLN A 232 -8.48 -12.51 15.75
N ARG A 233 -7.47 -12.01 15.05
CA ARG A 233 -6.16 -12.65 14.98
C ARG A 233 -5.27 -12.07 16.08
N HIS A 234 -4.76 -12.95 16.93
CA HIS A 234 -3.83 -12.58 17.99
C HIS A 234 -2.55 -13.40 17.84
N ASP A 235 -1.42 -12.72 17.67
CA ASP A 235 -0.09 -13.31 17.69
C ASP A 235 0.89 -12.46 18.53
N GLU A 236 2.17 -12.84 18.55
CA GLU A 236 3.20 -12.15 19.34
C GLU A 236 3.31 -10.67 19.00
N ARG A 237 3.09 -10.30 17.72
CA ARG A 237 3.09 -8.90 17.31
C ARG A 237 1.89 -8.14 17.88
N THR A 238 0.72 -8.78 17.97
CA THR A 238 -0.45 -8.20 18.65
C THR A 238 -0.14 -7.89 20.11
N ALA A 239 0.49 -8.85 20.83
CA ALA A 239 0.88 -8.65 22.23
C ALA A 239 1.88 -7.48 22.37
N PHE A 240 2.91 -7.46 21.53
CA PHE A 240 3.90 -6.38 21.50
C PHE A 240 3.29 -5.00 21.26
N LEU A 241 2.33 -4.87 20.34
CA LEU A 241 1.69 -3.59 20.04
C LEU A 241 0.74 -3.13 21.15
N LYS A 242 0.07 -4.07 21.81
CA LYS A 242 -0.90 -3.79 22.87
C LYS A 242 -0.25 -3.10 24.06
N ASP A 243 1.00 -3.41 24.36
CA ASP A 243 1.78 -2.79 25.44
C ASP A 243 2.04 -1.28 25.23
N PHE A 244 1.85 -0.76 24.01
CA PHE A 244 2.06 0.65 23.68
C PHE A 244 0.76 1.45 23.55
N ALA A 245 -0.40 0.80 23.58
CA ALA A 245 -1.68 1.50 23.55
C ALA A 245 -2.09 1.88 24.99
N ASP A 246 -2.55 3.12 25.19
CA ASP A 246 -3.19 3.51 26.46
C ASP A 246 -4.54 2.78 26.59
N GLU A 247 -5.24 2.58 25.48
CA GLU A 247 -6.46 1.78 25.39
C GLU A 247 -6.45 0.88 24.14
N TRP A 248 -6.87 -0.38 24.32
CA TRP A 248 -6.97 -1.38 23.26
C TRP A 248 -8.42 -1.87 23.14
N ILE A 249 -9.11 -1.42 22.10
CA ILE A 249 -10.55 -1.61 21.94
C ILE A 249 -10.82 -2.55 20.75
N GLU A 250 -11.34 -3.74 21.06
CA GLU A 250 -11.73 -4.71 20.05
C GLU A 250 -13.13 -4.38 19.51
N VAL A 251 -13.21 -4.15 18.21
CA VAL A 251 -14.44 -3.73 17.53
C VAL A 251 -14.96 -4.76 16.53
N HIS A 252 -14.23 -5.87 16.34
CA HIS A 252 -14.63 -6.95 15.46
C HIS A 252 -16.02 -7.51 15.81
N GLY A 253 -16.83 -7.76 14.77
CA GLY A 253 -18.19 -8.29 14.91
C GLY A 253 -19.26 -7.25 15.26
N LYS A 254 -18.88 -6.00 15.53
CA LYS A 254 -19.81 -4.88 15.70
C LYS A 254 -20.16 -4.26 14.35
N ASN A 255 -21.33 -3.64 14.26
CA ASN A 255 -21.71 -2.92 13.04
C ASN A 255 -21.08 -1.51 13.00
N GLU A 256 -21.06 -0.88 11.82
CA GLU A 256 -20.38 0.40 11.60
C GLU A 256 -20.89 1.54 12.51
N ASP A 257 -22.19 1.56 12.84
CA ASP A 257 -22.77 2.59 13.72
C ASP A 257 -22.32 2.40 15.18
N GLU A 258 -22.29 1.16 15.67
CA GLU A 258 -21.80 0.84 17.02
C GLU A 258 -20.31 1.19 17.16
N ILE A 259 -19.51 0.88 16.14
CA ILE A 259 -18.07 1.21 16.15
C ILE A 259 -17.88 2.72 16.13
N ALA A 260 -18.67 3.45 15.33
CA ALA A 260 -18.62 4.91 15.30
C ALA A 260 -19.00 5.52 16.67
N ASP A 261 -20.01 4.96 17.34
CA ASP A 261 -20.42 5.39 18.68
C ASP A 261 -19.30 5.12 19.71
N ILE A 262 -18.67 3.95 19.66
CA ILE A 262 -17.50 3.64 20.51
C ILE A 262 -16.36 4.64 20.31
N ILE A 263 -16.01 4.95 19.06
CA ILE A 263 -14.94 5.92 18.75
C ILE A 263 -15.30 7.33 19.25
N TYR A 264 -16.55 7.75 19.02
CA TYR A 264 -17.02 9.06 19.46
C TYR A 264 -17.08 9.20 20.98
N ASP A 265 -17.53 8.16 21.69
CA ASP A 265 -17.59 8.13 23.14
C ASP A 265 -16.19 8.08 23.76
N SER A 266 -15.23 7.48 23.06
CA SER A 266 -13.80 7.48 23.41
C SER A 266 -13.11 8.85 23.23
N LYS A 267 -13.84 9.88 22.81
CA LYS A 267 -13.36 11.27 22.64
C LYS A 267 -12.09 11.39 21.79
N ILE A 268 -12.01 10.60 20.71
CA ILE A 268 -10.87 10.60 19.78
C ILE A 268 -10.81 11.89 18.98
N ASP A 269 -9.73 12.66 19.17
CA ASP A 269 -9.48 13.95 18.54
C ASP A 269 -8.97 13.80 17.10
N ILE A 270 -8.08 12.82 16.88
CA ILE A 270 -7.51 12.50 15.56
C ILE A 270 -7.69 11.00 15.34
N LEU A 271 -8.41 10.62 14.28
CA LEU A 271 -8.61 9.23 13.91
C LEU A 271 -7.79 8.90 12.66
N VAL A 272 -6.94 7.89 12.77
CA VAL A 272 -6.00 7.44 11.74
C VAL A 272 -6.46 6.09 11.18
N ASP A 273 -6.86 6.08 9.92
CA ASP A 273 -7.08 4.86 9.14
C ASP A 273 -5.72 4.25 8.76
N LEU A 274 -5.54 2.98 9.09
CA LEU A 274 -4.34 2.21 8.76
C LEU A 274 -4.61 1.09 7.73
N ALA A 275 -5.78 1.08 7.08
CA ALA A 275 -6.17 0.00 6.19
C ALA A 275 -6.50 0.48 4.76
N GLY A 276 -7.24 1.59 4.61
CA GLY A 276 -7.78 2.03 3.33
C GLY A 276 -8.65 0.94 2.68
N HIS A 277 -8.44 0.64 1.40
CA HIS A 277 -9.23 -0.35 0.64
C HIS A 277 -8.78 -1.81 0.85
N THR A 278 -8.07 -2.10 1.93
CA THR A 278 -7.62 -3.47 2.26
C THR A 278 -8.61 -4.20 3.17
N GLY A 279 -8.33 -5.46 3.51
CA GLY A 279 -9.24 -6.31 4.28
C GLY A 279 -9.51 -5.76 5.68
N ASN A 280 -10.73 -6.00 6.19
CA ASN A 280 -11.15 -5.56 7.54
C ASN A 280 -11.03 -4.05 7.80
N ASN A 281 -11.03 -3.23 6.74
CA ASN A 281 -11.02 -1.78 6.88
C ASN A 281 -12.28 -1.26 7.59
N LEU A 282 -12.18 -0.03 8.10
CA LEU A 282 -13.26 0.65 8.80
C LEU A 282 -13.78 1.86 8.01
N LEU A 283 -13.60 1.91 6.68
CA LEU A 283 -13.96 3.09 5.88
C LEU A 283 -15.44 3.48 6.00
N GLY A 284 -16.34 2.51 6.20
CA GLY A 284 -17.75 2.81 6.50
C GLY A 284 -18.00 3.51 7.84
N VAL A 285 -17.10 3.32 8.83
CA VAL A 285 -17.07 4.06 10.10
C VAL A 285 -16.51 5.46 9.89
N PHE A 286 -15.43 5.60 9.11
CA PHE A 286 -14.87 6.90 8.74
C PHE A 286 -15.88 7.75 7.94
N ALA A 287 -16.77 7.14 7.16
CA ALA A 287 -17.87 7.82 6.47
C ALA A 287 -18.91 8.45 7.44
N LEU A 288 -19.04 7.93 8.66
CA LEU A 288 -19.92 8.49 9.71
C LEU A 288 -19.28 9.65 10.48
N LYS A 289 -17.97 9.88 10.28
CA LYS A 289 -17.19 10.96 10.86
C LYS A 289 -17.26 11.03 12.40
N PRO A 290 -16.90 9.96 13.15
CA PRO A 290 -16.94 9.95 14.62
C PRO A 290 -15.86 10.81 15.30
N SER A 291 -14.82 11.22 14.56
CA SER A 291 -13.74 12.09 15.04
C SER A 291 -13.76 13.43 14.29
N PRO A 292 -13.37 14.56 14.92
CA PRO A 292 -13.30 15.85 14.25
C PRO A 292 -12.24 15.89 13.15
N ILE A 293 -11.13 15.17 13.31
CA ILE A 293 -10.08 15.01 12.29
C ILE A 293 -9.97 13.55 11.93
N GLN A 294 -9.95 13.26 10.63
CA GLN A 294 -9.69 11.92 10.13
C GLN A 294 -8.64 11.95 9.04
N LEU A 295 -7.74 10.99 9.09
CA LEU A 295 -6.67 10.87 8.10
C LEU A 295 -6.39 9.41 7.79
N THR A 296 -5.76 9.14 6.65
CA THR A 296 -5.28 7.80 6.27
C THR A 296 -3.75 7.78 6.20
N TRP A 297 -3.16 6.65 6.58
CA TRP A 297 -1.72 6.44 6.52
C TRP A 297 -1.40 4.96 6.31
N ILE A 298 -0.32 4.69 5.57
CA ILE A 298 0.38 3.42 5.36
C ILE A 298 -0.39 2.23 4.76
N GLY A 299 -1.63 1.94 5.19
CA GLY A 299 -2.35 0.72 4.81
C GLY A 299 -2.67 0.58 3.33
N TYR A 300 -2.85 1.71 2.65
CA TYR A 300 -3.25 1.76 1.25
C TYR A 300 -2.47 2.85 0.50
N PRO A 301 -1.87 2.55 -0.67
CA PRO A 301 -0.93 3.44 -1.34
C PRO A 301 -1.63 4.49 -2.25
N ASN A 302 -2.93 4.70 -2.07
CA ASN A 302 -3.74 5.56 -2.93
C ASN A 302 -4.85 6.25 -2.10
N SER A 303 -5.71 7.04 -2.74
CA SER A 303 -6.83 7.73 -2.04
C SER A 303 -7.82 6.73 -1.43
N THR A 304 -8.45 7.07 -0.31
CA THR A 304 -9.60 6.32 0.19
C THR A 304 -10.87 6.63 -0.61
N GLY A 305 -10.91 7.77 -1.31
CA GLY A 305 -12.11 8.27 -1.97
C GLY A 305 -13.11 8.94 -1.02
N LEU A 306 -12.87 8.93 0.29
CA LEU A 306 -13.78 9.49 1.28
C LEU A 306 -13.44 10.93 1.65
N GLU A 307 -14.40 11.82 1.42
CA GLU A 307 -14.30 13.22 1.82
C GLU A 307 -14.38 13.47 3.32
N THR A 308 -14.82 12.48 4.08
CA THR A 308 -14.77 12.56 5.53
C THR A 308 -13.36 12.32 6.07
N ILE A 309 -12.42 11.84 5.25
CA ILE A 309 -11.00 11.72 5.54
C ILE A 309 -10.29 12.93 4.92
N GLU A 310 -9.87 13.86 5.75
CA GLU A 310 -9.31 15.14 5.29
C GLU A 310 -7.86 15.05 4.83
N TYR A 311 -7.10 14.08 5.32
CA TYR A 311 -5.66 14.06 5.12
C TYR A 311 -5.11 12.68 4.80
N ARG A 312 -4.03 12.66 4.01
CA ARG A 312 -3.16 11.49 3.84
C ARG A 312 -1.74 11.88 4.22
N ILE A 313 -1.10 11.04 5.04
CA ILE A 313 0.32 11.23 5.39
C ILE A 313 1.19 10.58 4.29
N SER A 314 2.09 11.37 3.71
CA SER A 314 3.05 10.98 2.67
C SER A 314 4.31 11.84 2.78
N ASP A 315 5.18 11.91 1.79
CA ASP A 315 6.36 12.79 1.77
C ASP A 315 6.66 13.39 0.39
N TYR A 316 7.70 14.22 0.30
CA TYR A 316 8.07 14.92 -0.94
C TYR A 316 8.77 14.05 -2.00
N VAL A 317 9.19 12.83 -1.67
CA VAL A 317 9.77 11.88 -2.62
C VAL A 317 8.65 10.99 -3.19
N ALA A 318 7.82 10.40 -2.33
CA ALA A 318 6.71 9.55 -2.72
C ALA A 318 5.64 10.35 -3.47
N ASP A 319 5.28 11.53 -2.95
CA ASP A 319 4.32 12.47 -3.51
C ASP A 319 4.97 13.86 -3.71
N PRO A 320 5.75 14.06 -4.79
CA PRO A 320 6.40 15.35 -5.06
C PRO A 320 5.39 16.49 -5.21
N SER A 321 5.84 17.74 -5.12
CA SER A 321 4.95 18.92 -5.25
C SER A 321 4.22 18.97 -6.61
N THR A 322 4.78 18.33 -7.62
CA THR A 322 4.20 18.20 -8.97
C THR A 322 3.15 17.10 -9.08
N THR A 323 3.00 16.24 -8.06
CA THR A 323 2.13 15.08 -8.16
C THR A 323 0.70 15.50 -8.44
N ARG A 324 0.11 14.89 -9.48
CA ARG A 324 -1.30 15.01 -9.82
C ARG A 324 -2.13 13.88 -9.26
N GLN A 325 -1.49 12.85 -8.70
CA GLN A 325 -2.16 11.84 -7.87
C GLN A 325 -2.50 12.47 -6.52
N GLN A 326 -3.41 13.40 -6.62
CA GLN A 326 -4.07 13.99 -5.49
C GLN A 326 -5.53 13.88 -5.87
N CYS A 327 -6.26 13.04 -5.16
CA CYS A 327 -7.61 13.45 -4.81
C CYS A 327 -7.51 14.67 -3.87
N ALA A 328 -6.79 15.74 -4.24
CA ALA A 328 -6.60 16.95 -3.43
C ALA A 328 -7.91 17.70 -3.18
N GLU A 329 -8.94 17.38 -3.96
CA GLU A 329 -10.32 17.77 -3.67
C GLU A 329 -10.91 17.02 -2.46
N LEU A 330 -10.40 15.83 -2.13
CA LEU A 330 -10.84 14.99 -1.00
C LEU A 330 -9.84 15.01 0.18
N GLU A 331 -8.57 14.68 -0.06
CA GLU A 331 -7.53 14.47 0.97
C GLU A 331 -6.33 15.41 0.75
N GLY A 332 -6.03 16.25 1.74
CA GLY A 332 -4.81 17.05 1.78
C GLY A 332 -3.58 16.21 2.14
N LEU A 333 -2.46 16.43 1.45
CA LEU A 333 -1.21 15.73 1.76
C LEU A 333 -0.48 16.38 2.94
N LEU A 334 -0.31 15.63 4.02
CA LEU A 334 0.57 15.96 5.14
C LEU A 334 1.94 15.34 4.86
N ARG A 335 2.96 16.18 4.75
CA ARG A 335 4.33 15.77 4.43
C ARG A 335 5.26 16.11 5.60
N PRO A 336 5.64 15.14 6.45
CA PRO A 336 6.63 15.38 7.47
C PRO A 336 7.98 15.69 6.82
N GLU A 337 8.88 16.34 7.56
CA GLU A 337 10.21 16.74 7.09
C GLU A 337 11.21 15.55 6.97
N ARG A 338 10.68 14.33 7.06
CA ARG A 338 11.38 13.04 7.01
C ARG A 338 10.58 12.08 6.14
N CYS A 339 11.10 10.87 5.94
CA CYS A 339 10.31 9.79 5.33
C CYS A 339 8.97 9.62 6.06
N PHE A 340 7.88 9.47 5.31
CA PHE A 340 6.53 9.29 5.88
C PHE A 340 6.34 7.95 6.61
N LEU A 341 7.28 7.03 6.47
CA LEU A 341 7.27 5.71 7.08
C LEU A 341 8.08 5.72 8.38
N CYS A 342 7.71 4.84 9.31
CA CYS A 342 8.47 4.58 10.53
C CYS A 342 8.57 3.07 10.72
N TYR A 343 9.69 2.44 10.40
CA TYR A 343 9.84 0.98 10.40
C TYR A 343 10.34 0.46 11.75
N SER A 344 9.62 -0.49 12.34
CA SER A 344 10.01 -1.24 13.53
C SER A 344 10.20 -2.71 13.16
N PRO A 345 11.44 -3.18 12.92
CA PRO A 345 11.73 -4.52 12.43
C PRO A 345 11.20 -5.63 13.36
N PRO A 346 11.14 -6.89 12.88
CA PRO A 346 10.94 -8.04 13.76
C PRO A 346 11.96 -8.08 14.90
N LEU A 347 11.56 -8.64 16.05
CA LEU A 347 12.40 -8.73 17.25
C LEU A 347 13.62 -9.63 17.02
N ASP A 348 13.37 -10.80 16.42
CA ASP A 348 14.41 -11.78 16.10
C ASP A 348 14.86 -11.61 14.65
N LEU A 349 16.13 -11.23 14.49
CA LEU A 349 16.74 -10.99 13.19
C LEU A 349 17.82 -12.03 12.90
N PRO A 350 17.75 -12.76 11.77
CA PRO A 350 18.84 -13.62 11.36
C PRO A 350 20.12 -12.81 11.07
N GLU A 351 21.28 -13.47 11.10
CA GLU A 351 22.54 -12.82 10.75
C GLU A 351 22.57 -12.43 9.26
N VAL A 352 23.28 -11.34 8.93
CA VAL A 352 23.57 -11.00 7.53
C VAL A 352 24.69 -11.89 7.04
N GLU A 353 24.38 -12.82 6.12
CA GLU A 353 25.40 -13.64 5.49
C GLU A 353 26.25 -12.85 4.48
N LYS A 354 27.38 -13.42 4.05
CA LYS A 354 28.18 -12.87 2.95
C LYS A 354 27.37 -12.85 1.65
N ALA A 355 27.76 -11.98 0.71
CA ALA A 355 27.16 -11.91 -0.62
C ALA A 355 27.39 -13.23 -1.39
N PRO A 356 26.34 -13.90 -1.92
CA PRO A 356 26.44 -15.17 -2.64
C PRO A 356 27.46 -15.20 -3.77
N CYS A 357 27.62 -14.08 -4.49
CA CYS A 357 28.59 -13.99 -5.58
C CYS A 357 30.04 -14.27 -5.13
N LEU A 358 30.38 -14.05 -3.85
CA LEU A 358 31.71 -14.36 -3.29
C LEU A 358 31.96 -15.87 -3.13
N THR A 359 30.91 -16.67 -2.96
CA THR A 359 31.00 -18.12 -2.75
C THR A 359 30.53 -18.92 -3.97
N SER A 360 29.77 -18.30 -4.87
CA SER A 360 29.19 -18.93 -6.07
C SER A 360 30.05 -18.76 -7.32
N GLY A 361 31.37 -18.65 -7.16
CA GLY A 361 32.32 -18.48 -8.26
C GLY A 361 32.11 -17.20 -9.10
N GLY A 362 31.60 -16.12 -8.48
CA GLY A 362 31.34 -14.84 -9.14
C GLY A 362 29.99 -14.74 -9.86
N VAL A 363 29.06 -15.68 -9.65
CA VAL A 363 27.69 -15.61 -10.18
C VAL A 363 26.87 -14.62 -9.34
N THR A 364 26.41 -13.53 -9.96
CA THR A 364 25.53 -12.55 -9.31
C THR A 364 24.08 -13.02 -9.33
N THR A 365 23.44 -13.09 -8.17
CA THR A 365 22.01 -13.43 -8.07
C THR A 365 21.19 -12.17 -7.83
N PHE A 366 20.48 -11.72 -8.85
CA PHE A 366 19.40 -10.75 -8.68
C PHE A 366 18.19 -11.43 -8.05
N GLY A 367 17.36 -10.72 -7.30
CA GLY A 367 16.14 -11.31 -6.77
C GLY A 367 15.00 -10.33 -6.51
N SER A 368 13.79 -10.86 -6.37
CA SER A 368 12.62 -10.07 -5.97
C SER A 368 11.64 -10.93 -5.18
N PHE A 369 11.32 -10.48 -3.97
CA PHE A 369 10.36 -11.14 -3.07
C PHE A 369 9.00 -10.42 -3.04
N ASN A 370 8.77 -9.50 -3.99
CA ASN A 370 7.48 -8.87 -4.21
C ASN A 370 6.43 -9.90 -4.69
N ASN A 371 5.16 -9.56 -4.52
CA ASN A 371 4.08 -10.40 -5.05
C ASN A 371 4.03 -10.37 -6.59
N ILE A 372 3.63 -11.49 -7.21
CA ILE A 372 3.63 -11.67 -8.66
C ILE A 372 2.77 -10.63 -9.40
N TYR A 373 1.71 -10.14 -8.76
CA TYR A 373 0.85 -9.10 -9.33
C TYR A 373 1.50 -7.72 -9.41
N LYS A 374 2.65 -7.51 -8.75
CA LYS A 374 3.50 -6.34 -8.97
C LYS A 374 4.47 -6.52 -10.14
N MET A 375 4.61 -7.75 -10.67
CA MET A 375 5.52 -8.09 -11.75
C MET A 375 4.77 -8.08 -13.09
N ASN A 376 4.45 -6.89 -13.59
CA ASN A 376 3.84 -6.74 -14.91
C ASN A 376 4.85 -7.05 -16.05
N ASP A 377 4.39 -7.03 -17.31
CA ASP A 377 5.26 -7.38 -18.45
C ASP A 377 6.42 -6.38 -18.59
N GLY A 378 6.21 -5.10 -18.31
CA GLY A 378 7.25 -4.06 -18.34
C GLY A 378 8.37 -4.32 -17.33
N VAL A 379 8.03 -4.71 -16.10
CA VAL A 379 9.00 -5.09 -15.06
C VAL A 379 9.84 -6.29 -15.51
N ILE A 380 9.19 -7.36 -15.98
CA ILE A 380 9.89 -8.58 -16.37
C ILE A 380 10.81 -8.32 -17.57
N ARG A 381 10.37 -7.51 -18.56
CA ARG A 381 11.23 -7.07 -19.67
C ARG A 381 12.48 -6.35 -19.16
N LEU A 382 12.32 -5.43 -18.21
CA LEU A 382 13.44 -4.69 -17.66
C LEU A 382 14.43 -5.61 -16.93
N TRP A 383 13.94 -6.59 -16.18
CA TRP A 383 14.78 -7.61 -15.54
C TRP A 383 15.48 -8.51 -16.55
N ILE A 384 14.81 -8.91 -17.64
CA ILE A 384 15.46 -9.63 -18.75
C ILE A 384 16.61 -8.77 -19.32
N ARG A 385 16.39 -7.47 -19.53
CA ARG A 385 17.46 -6.56 -19.98
C ARG A 385 18.62 -6.49 -18.99
N VAL A 386 18.37 -6.48 -17.68
CA VAL A 386 19.43 -6.58 -16.65
C VAL A 386 20.23 -7.88 -16.84
N LEU A 387 19.55 -9.02 -16.94
CA LEU A 387 20.21 -10.33 -17.12
C LEU A 387 21.03 -10.40 -18.42
N LYS A 388 20.55 -9.79 -19.51
CA LYS A 388 21.29 -9.71 -20.78
C LYS A 388 22.64 -9.02 -20.61
N HIS A 389 22.68 -7.90 -19.88
CA HIS A 389 23.89 -7.09 -19.68
C HIS A 389 24.76 -7.56 -18.49
N VAL A 390 24.35 -8.60 -17.76
CA VAL A 390 25.15 -9.23 -16.72
C VAL A 390 25.20 -10.74 -17.00
N PRO A 391 26.04 -11.23 -17.91
CA PRO A 391 25.92 -12.57 -18.50
C PRO A 391 25.93 -13.74 -17.52
N ARG A 392 26.71 -13.64 -16.43
CA ARG A 392 26.83 -14.71 -15.42
C ARG A 392 25.81 -14.57 -14.28
N SER A 393 24.72 -13.84 -14.46
CA SER A 393 23.74 -13.60 -13.40
C SER A 393 22.53 -14.53 -13.43
N ARG A 394 21.89 -14.69 -12.27
CA ARG A 394 20.63 -15.40 -12.05
C ARG A 394 19.55 -14.45 -11.54
N LEU A 395 18.30 -14.89 -11.61
CA LEU A 395 17.14 -14.20 -11.06
C LEU A 395 16.37 -15.13 -10.11
N LEU A 396 16.30 -14.78 -8.83
CA LEU A 396 15.54 -15.49 -7.80
C LEU A 396 14.22 -14.78 -7.49
N LEU A 397 13.10 -15.45 -7.71
CA LEU A 397 11.77 -14.92 -7.44
C LEU A 397 11.08 -15.70 -6.32
N LYS A 398 10.61 -15.00 -5.28
CA LYS A 398 9.85 -15.61 -4.17
C LYS A 398 8.42 -15.11 -4.16
N CYS A 399 7.46 -16.02 -4.29
CA CYS A 399 6.06 -15.66 -4.24
C CYS A 399 5.17 -16.86 -3.87
N LYS A 400 4.03 -16.60 -3.22
CA LYS A 400 3.04 -17.62 -2.82
C LYS A 400 2.63 -18.57 -3.95
N PRO A 401 2.29 -18.10 -5.18
CA PRO A 401 1.82 -18.97 -6.25
C PRO A 401 2.85 -20.00 -6.72
N PHE A 402 4.15 -19.79 -6.46
CA PHE A 402 5.20 -20.72 -6.86
C PHE A 402 5.18 -22.04 -6.06
N ALA A 403 4.33 -22.17 -5.04
CA ALA A 403 4.02 -23.47 -4.44
C ALA A 403 3.28 -24.41 -5.42
N CYS A 404 2.60 -23.87 -6.43
CA CYS A 404 1.87 -24.63 -7.43
C CYS A 404 2.70 -24.83 -8.71
N PRO A 405 3.00 -26.08 -9.13
CA PRO A 405 3.75 -26.34 -10.37
C PRO A 405 3.10 -25.77 -11.63
N LYS A 406 1.76 -25.81 -11.74
CA LYS A 406 1.04 -25.21 -12.88
C LYS A 406 1.25 -23.69 -12.96
N MET A 407 1.33 -23.01 -11.80
CA MET A 407 1.58 -21.57 -11.76
C MET A 407 3.04 -21.22 -12.08
N LYS A 408 4.00 -22.05 -11.65
CA LYS A 408 5.40 -21.95 -12.10
C LYS A 408 5.50 -22.06 -13.62
N ALA A 409 4.92 -23.12 -14.21
CA ALA A 409 4.93 -23.31 -15.66
C ALA A 409 4.27 -22.14 -16.43
N LYS A 410 3.21 -21.55 -15.87
CA LYS A 410 2.57 -20.37 -16.45
C LYS A 410 3.50 -19.15 -16.45
N PHE A 411 4.20 -18.90 -15.35
CA PHE A 411 5.19 -17.83 -15.26
C PHE A 411 6.39 -18.09 -16.20
N GLU A 412 6.89 -19.32 -16.27
CA GLU A 412 7.95 -19.73 -17.20
C GLU A 412 7.58 -19.46 -18.66
N GLY A 413 6.36 -19.83 -19.07
CA GLY A 413 5.84 -19.55 -20.41
C GLY A 413 5.77 -18.04 -20.70
N ARG A 414 5.31 -17.25 -19.72
CA ARG A 414 5.29 -15.77 -19.80
C ARG A 414 6.71 -15.20 -19.92
N PHE A 415 7.65 -15.67 -19.11
CA PHE A 415 9.05 -15.23 -19.13
C PHE A 415 9.72 -15.55 -20.47
N LEU A 416 9.60 -16.79 -20.97
CA LEU A 416 10.14 -17.19 -22.28
C LEU A 416 9.56 -16.39 -23.45
N ARG A 417 8.26 -16.08 -23.40
CA ARG A 417 7.63 -15.18 -24.38
C ARG A 417 8.31 -13.82 -24.37
N LEU A 418 8.46 -13.21 -23.20
CA LEU A 418 9.09 -11.90 -23.05
C LEU A 418 10.57 -11.90 -23.44
N CYS A 419 11.32 -12.98 -23.19
CA CYS A 419 12.70 -13.11 -23.69
C CYS A 419 12.76 -13.00 -25.21
N ARG A 420 11.87 -13.70 -25.93
CA ARG A 420 11.82 -13.65 -27.41
C ARG A 420 11.40 -12.28 -27.95
N GLU A 421 10.58 -11.55 -27.21
CA GLU A 421 10.15 -10.21 -27.60
C GLU A 421 11.27 -9.18 -27.36
N VAL A 422 11.93 -9.22 -26.20
CA VAL A 422 13.10 -8.37 -25.87
C VAL A 422 14.25 -8.61 -26.85
N GLU A 423 14.42 -9.83 -27.36
CA GLU A 423 15.44 -10.13 -28.39
C GLU A 423 15.20 -9.40 -29.72
N LYS A 424 13.96 -9.05 -30.03
CA LYS A 424 13.58 -8.32 -31.25
C LYS A 424 13.58 -6.81 -31.05
N GLU A 425 13.61 -6.36 -29.81
CA GLU A 425 13.65 -4.94 -29.46
C GLU A 425 15.06 -4.38 -29.65
N ARG A 426 15.15 -3.06 -29.89
CA ARG A 426 16.45 -2.38 -29.93
C ARG A 426 17.15 -2.50 -28.56
N PRO A 427 18.47 -2.75 -28.50
CA PRO A 427 19.23 -2.72 -27.26
C PRO A 427 19.01 -1.40 -26.50
N LEU A 428 18.86 -1.50 -25.18
CA LEU A 428 18.65 -0.34 -24.30
C LEU A 428 19.95 0.43 -24.03
N LEU A 429 21.09 -0.27 -24.09
CA LEU A 429 22.44 0.24 -23.93
C LEU A 429 23.23 -0.09 -25.19
N ASP A 430 24.19 0.76 -25.54
CA ASP A 430 24.99 0.64 -26.77
C ASP A 430 26.23 -0.26 -26.56
N ASP A 431 26.17 -1.22 -25.64
CA ASP A 431 27.30 -2.05 -25.24
C ASP A 431 27.31 -3.39 -25.99
N ASP A 432 28.50 -3.84 -26.42
CA ASP A 432 28.68 -5.04 -27.25
C ASP A 432 28.46 -6.38 -26.51
N GLU A 433 28.54 -6.40 -25.18
CA GLU A 433 28.43 -7.62 -24.38
C GLU A 433 27.00 -7.86 -23.87
N THR A 434 26.19 -8.56 -24.68
CA THR A 434 24.91 -9.11 -24.22
C THR A 434 24.88 -10.63 -24.35
N SER A 435 24.11 -11.27 -23.47
CA SER A 435 23.94 -12.72 -23.42
C SER A 435 22.48 -13.11 -23.65
N LEU A 436 22.27 -14.33 -24.13
CA LEU A 436 20.93 -14.92 -24.15
C LEU A 436 20.44 -15.17 -22.72
N VAL A 437 19.14 -15.00 -22.53
CA VAL A 437 18.46 -15.25 -21.26
C VAL A 437 17.46 -16.37 -21.48
N ASP A 438 17.56 -17.41 -20.67
CA ASP A 438 16.65 -18.55 -20.66
C ASP A 438 16.26 -18.93 -19.22
N LEU A 439 15.45 -19.99 -19.08
CA LEU A 439 14.95 -20.44 -17.78
C LEU A 439 16.03 -21.03 -16.87
N SER A 440 17.19 -21.44 -17.39
CA SER A 440 18.29 -21.93 -16.54
C SER A 440 18.84 -20.85 -15.61
N ARG A 441 18.56 -19.57 -15.92
CA ARG A 441 18.93 -18.38 -15.14
C ARG A 441 17.84 -17.92 -14.18
N VAL A 442 16.70 -18.60 -14.09
CA VAL A 442 15.57 -18.17 -13.25
C VAL A 442 15.24 -19.24 -12.21
N ASP A 443 15.28 -18.86 -10.94
CA ASP A 443 14.89 -19.69 -9.80
C ASP A 443 13.59 -19.15 -9.19
N MET A 444 12.65 -20.04 -8.83
CA MET A 444 11.36 -19.69 -8.26
C MET A 444 11.07 -20.45 -6.98
N MET A 445 10.81 -19.72 -5.90
CA MET A 445 10.58 -20.29 -4.56
C MET A 445 9.23 -19.87 -3.96
N PRO A 446 8.54 -20.78 -3.24
CA PRO A 446 7.32 -20.44 -2.50
C PRO A 446 7.61 -19.63 -1.23
N LEU A 447 6.56 -19.19 -0.54
CA LEU A 447 6.70 -18.63 0.81
C LEU A 447 7.16 -19.71 1.80
N LEU A 448 7.94 -19.29 2.79
CA LEU A 448 8.32 -20.13 3.93
C LEU A 448 7.41 -19.83 5.13
N PRO A 449 7.17 -20.80 6.03
CA PRO A 449 6.21 -20.67 7.13
C PRO A 449 6.50 -19.56 8.13
N THR A 450 7.77 -19.27 8.41
CA THR A 450 8.16 -18.35 9.49
C THR A 450 8.91 -17.12 8.98
N THR A 451 8.86 -16.04 9.76
CA THR A 451 9.49 -14.75 9.42
C THR A 451 11.01 -14.85 9.37
N ASP A 452 11.64 -15.56 10.30
CA ASP A 452 13.10 -15.80 10.31
C ASP A 452 13.55 -16.55 9.04
N GLN A 453 12.83 -17.61 8.66
CA GLN A 453 13.10 -18.36 7.42
C GLN A 453 12.92 -17.47 6.20
N HIS A 454 11.88 -16.64 6.17
CA HIS A 454 11.69 -15.66 5.10
C HIS A 454 12.86 -14.68 5.00
N LEU A 455 13.27 -14.07 6.11
CA LEU A 455 14.37 -13.11 6.12
C LEU A 455 15.69 -13.79 5.71
N GLN A 456 15.92 -15.02 6.16
CA GLN A 456 17.09 -15.81 5.76
C GLN A 456 17.15 -16.03 4.24
N CYS A 457 16.02 -16.07 3.53
CA CYS A 457 16.03 -16.22 2.06
C CYS A 457 16.76 -15.08 1.34
N TYR A 458 16.86 -13.88 1.93
CA TYR A 458 17.63 -12.78 1.33
C TYR A 458 19.13 -13.09 1.26
N SER A 459 19.62 -14.05 2.07
CA SER A 459 20.99 -14.56 1.94
C SER A 459 21.27 -15.12 0.55
N LEU A 460 20.24 -15.61 -0.17
CA LEU A 460 20.35 -16.24 -1.49
C LEU A 460 20.46 -15.25 -2.66
N MET A 461 20.35 -13.95 -2.44
CA MET A 461 20.49 -12.94 -3.48
C MET A 461 21.56 -11.90 -3.14
N ASP A 462 22.18 -11.35 -4.17
CA ASP A 462 23.17 -10.27 -4.09
C ASP A 462 22.51 -8.90 -4.19
N ILE A 463 21.52 -8.74 -5.08
CA ILE A 463 20.88 -7.46 -5.40
C ILE A 463 19.38 -7.67 -5.57
N SER A 464 18.58 -6.89 -4.85
CA SER A 464 17.13 -6.86 -5.01
C SER A 464 16.73 -5.98 -6.19
N LEU A 465 15.85 -6.49 -7.05
CA LEU A 465 15.21 -5.76 -8.13
C LEU A 465 13.77 -5.43 -7.73
N ASP A 466 13.49 -4.14 -7.61
CA ASP A 466 12.18 -3.65 -7.25
C ASP A 466 11.20 -3.62 -8.43
N THR A 467 9.91 -3.57 -8.13
CA THR A 467 8.80 -3.59 -9.09
C THR A 467 8.22 -2.19 -9.33
N PHE A 468 7.47 -2.04 -10.41
CA PHE A 468 6.72 -0.83 -10.74
C PHE A 468 5.50 -1.18 -11.61
N PRO A 469 4.40 -0.39 -11.60
CA PRO A 469 4.20 0.91 -10.96
C PRO A 469 3.93 0.82 -9.46
N TYR A 470 3.90 -0.40 -8.91
CA TYR A 470 3.79 -0.63 -7.47
C TYR A 470 5.11 -1.17 -6.93
N SER A 471 5.85 -0.33 -6.21
CA SER A 471 7.14 -0.64 -5.59
C SER A 471 7.02 -1.50 -4.32
N GLY A 472 8.16 -1.98 -3.85
CA GLY A 472 8.30 -2.58 -2.53
C GLY A 472 8.06 -1.56 -1.40
N THR A 473 7.74 -2.08 -0.23
CA THR A 473 7.63 -1.27 1.00
C THR A 473 8.27 -2.07 2.13
N THR A 474 7.55 -3.03 2.71
CA THR A 474 8.12 -3.98 3.68
C THR A 474 9.26 -4.79 3.07
N THR A 475 9.09 -5.31 1.85
CA THR A 475 10.12 -6.07 1.11
C THR A 475 11.41 -5.29 0.87
N THR A 476 11.31 -3.96 0.71
CA THR A 476 12.45 -3.05 0.56
C THR A 476 13.16 -2.86 1.90
N CYS A 477 12.40 -2.62 2.98
CA CYS A 477 12.96 -2.58 4.35
C CYS A 477 13.64 -3.90 4.73
N GLU A 478 13.02 -5.05 4.42
CA GLU A 478 13.57 -6.39 4.66
C GLU A 478 14.87 -6.62 3.86
N SER A 479 14.92 -6.15 2.60
CA SER A 479 16.14 -6.19 1.80
C SER A 479 17.28 -5.46 2.49
N PHE A 480 17.06 -4.22 2.92
CA PHE A 480 18.07 -3.44 3.64
C PHE A 480 18.44 -4.09 4.98
N LEU A 481 17.45 -4.59 5.71
CA LEU A 481 17.63 -5.31 6.97
C LEU A 481 18.50 -6.55 6.80
N MET A 482 18.47 -7.19 5.64
CA MET A 482 19.29 -8.36 5.31
C MET A 482 20.54 -8.02 4.48
N GLY A 483 20.93 -6.74 4.41
CA GLY A 483 22.15 -6.33 3.72
C GLY A 483 22.07 -6.35 2.19
N VAL A 484 20.89 -6.47 1.60
CA VAL A 484 20.71 -6.56 0.15
C VAL A 484 20.35 -5.19 -0.43
N PRO A 485 21.18 -4.59 -1.31
CA PRO A 485 20.86 -3.34 -1.99
C PRO A 485 19.67 -3.52 -2.94
N VAL A 486 18.88 -2.46 -3.14
CA VAL A 486 17.63 -2.49 -3.92
C VAL A 486 17.72 -1.53 -5.10
N VAL A 487 17.62 -2.02 -6.33
CA VAL A 487 17.48 -1.17 -7.52
C VAL A 487 16.00 -0.87 -7.73
N THR A 488 15.63 0.40 -7.66
CA THR A 488 14.25 0.87 -7.85
C THR A 488 14.16 1.94 -8.94
N LYS A 489 12.96 2.17 -9.47
CA LYS A 489 12.68 3.17 -10.52
C LYS A 489 11.57 4.09 -10.07
N VAL A 490 11.67 5.37 -10.42
CA VAL A 490 10.67 6.39 -10.07
C VAL A 490 9.92 6.95 -11.27
N THR A 491 8.80 7.62 -11.00
CA THR A 491 8.04 8.42 -11.98
C THR A 491 8.79 9.69 -12.37
N LYS A 492 8.31 10.41 -13.39
CA LYS A 492 9.01 11.58 -13.93
C LYS A 492 9.20 12.71 -12.91
N GLY A 493 8.17 13.10 -12.17
CA GLY A 493 8.24 14.19 -11.20
C GLY A 493 9.05 13.80 -9.96
N CYS A 494 8.95 12.55 -9.51
CA CYS A 494 9.88 12.03 -8.51
C CYS A 494 11.32 12.02 -9.01
N GLY A 495 11.57 11.67 -10.28
CA GLY A 495 12.90 11.76 -10.90
C GLY A 495 13.48 13.18 -10.89
N ALA A 496 12.66 14.21 -11.09
CA ALA A 496 13.07 15.61 -10.90
C ALA A 496 13.45 15.90 -9.44
N ARG A 497 12.65 15.42 -8.47
CA ARG A 497 12.94 15.52 -7.04
C ARG A 497 14.27 14.86 -6.67
N ILE A 498 14.52 13.64 -7.14
CA ILE A 498 15.76 12.89 -6.87
C ILE A 498 16.99 13.64 -7.41
N ARG A 499 16.93 14.15 -8.65
CA ARG A 499 18.02 14.95 -9.23
C ARG A 499 18.31 16.20 -8.40
N ARG A 500 17.27 16.91 -7.95
CA ARG A 500 17.41 18.08 -7.10
C ARG A 500 18.05 17.73 -5.75
N GLY A 501 17.55 16.69 -5.08
CA GLY A 501 18.09 16.22 -3.80
C GLY A 501 19.58 15.88 -3.89
N ARG A 502 19.99 15.15 -4.93
CA ARG A 502 21.41 14.84 -5.22
C ARG A 502 22.26 16.10 -5.39
N ARG A 503 21.80 17.06 -6.21
CA ARG A 503 22.50 18.33 -6.44
C ARG A 503 22.64 19.16 -5.16
N MET A 504 21.62 19.19 -4.31
CA MET A 504 21.66 19.89 -3.02
C MET A 504 22.63 19.21 -2.05
N ALA A 505 22.61 17.88 -1.99
CA ALA A 505 23.54 17.12 -1.15
C ALA A 505 25.00 17.31 -1.58
N GLU A 506 25.27 17.33 -2.89
CA GLU A 506 26.60 17.60 -3.44
C GLU A 506 27.08 19.02 -3.11
N LYS A 507 26.23 20.04 -3.32
CA LYS A 507 26.54 21.42 -2.94
C LYS A 507 26.81 21.57 -1.44
N SER A 508 26.02 20.90 -0.59
CA SER A 508 26.23 20.91 0.86
C SER A 508 27.60 20.32 1.23
N ARG A 509 28.00 19.21 0.60
CA ARG A 509 29.32 18.58 0.81
C ARG A 509 30.48 19.48 0.36
N LEU A 510 30.30 20.22 -0.74
CA LEU A 510 31.33 21.14 -1.24
C LEU A 510 31.47 22.38 -0.35
N ALA A 511 30.37 22.96 0.12
CA ALA A 511 30.38 24.13 1.01
C ALA A 511 31.00 23.84 2.38
N GLU A 512 30.89 22.59 2.87
CA GLU A 512 31.56 22.12 4.09
C GLU A 512 33.09 22.20 3.97
N ASN A 513 33.65 21.81 2.82
CA ASN A 513 35.09 21.85 2.58
C ASN A 513 35.65 23.29 2.59
N GLU A 514 34.81 24.30 2.38
CA GLU A 514 35.22 25.70 2.29
C GLU A 514 35.00 26.48 3.60
N ASN A 515 33.92 26.21 4.37
CA ASN A 515 33.48 27.13 5.44
C ASN A 515 33.09 26.49 6.79
N GLY A 516 33.22 25.18 7.00
CA GLY A 516 33.02 24.56 8.32
C GLY A 516 31.62 24.72 8.95
N GLY A 517 30.58 24.97 8.13
CA GLY A 517 29.20 25.18 8.57
C GLY A 517 28.48 23.92 9.08
N GLN A 518 27.36 24.12 9.79
CA GLN A 518 26.55 23.05 10.38
C GLN A 518 25.74 22.30 9.29
N ARG A 519 25.91 20.99 9.23
CA ARG A 519 25.37 20.08 8.20
C ARG A 519 23.84 19.93 8.27
N ALA A 520 23.12 20.28 7.21
CA ALA A 520 21.79 19.71 6.98
C ALA A 520 21.97 18.22 6.64
N SER A 521 21.19 17.34 7.27
CA SER A 521 21.27 15.92 6.95
C SER A 521 20.84 15.70 5.49
N VAL A 522 21.51 14.78 4.78
CA VAL A 522 21.17 14.46 3.37
C VAL A 522 19.67 14.16 3.25
N GLU A 523 19.13 13.48 4.25
CA GLU A 523 17.71 13.21 4.40
C GLU A 523 16.83 14.48 4.37
N GLU A 524 17.11 15.50 5.18
CA GLU A 524 16.35 16.77 5.18
C GLU A 524 16.29 17.42 3.79
N LEU A 525 17.36 17.28 3.00
CA LEU A 525 17.41 17.83 1.63
C LEU A 525 16.44 17.09 0.68
N PHE A 526 16.21 15.79 0.89
CA PHE A 526 15.27 15.00 0.09
C PHE A 526 13.81 15.15 0.55
N PHE A 527 13.56 15.53 1.80
CA PHE A 527 12.20 15.60 2.37
C PHE A 527 11.70 17.00 2.73
N SER A 528 12.49 18.06 2.54
CA SER A 528 12.05 19.44 2.76
C SER A 528 11.19 19.99 1.62
N ALA A 529 10.30 20.93 1.92
CA ALA A 529 9.56 21.66 0.89
C ALA A 529 10.54 22.30 -0.13
N PRO A 530 10.20 22.31 -1.44
CA PRO A 530 11.02 23.02 -2.41
C PRO A 530 11.13 24.51 -2.02
N THR A 531 12.34 25.01 -1.80
CA THR A 531 12.59 26.47 -1.84
C THR A 531 12.22 26.98 -3.24
N PRO A 532 11.61 28.18 -3.37
CA PRO A 532 11.37 28.80 -4.67
C PRO A 532 12.68 28.86 -5.47
N LEU A 533 12.60 28.57 -6.76
CA LEU A 533 13.74 28.69 -7.67
C LEU A 533 14.28 30.12 -7.60
N LEU A 534 15.59 30.27 -7.52
CA LEU A 534 16.23 31.59 -7.72
C LEU A 534 15.96 32.04 -9.17
N GLU A 535 15.75 33.35 -9.37
CA GLU A 535 15.51 33.93 -10.70
C GLU A 535 16.58 33.45 -11.71
N GLY A 536 16.14 32.75 -12.76
CA GLY A 536 17.01 32.21 -13.81
C GLY A 536 17.10 30.67 -13.87
N GLU A 537 16.63 29.94 -12.86
CA GLU A 537 16.47 28.48 -12.98
C GLU A 537 15.16 28.14 -13.70
N SER A 538 15.22 27.86 -15.00
CA SER A 538 14.08 27.29 -15.73
C SER A 538 14.05 25.77 -15.56
N GLU A 539 12.93 25.21 -15.09
CA GLU A 539 12.59 23.80 -15.30
C GLU A 539 12.33 23.57 -16.80
N LYS A 540 13.39 23.59 -17.62
CA LYS A 540 13.33 22.87 -18.89
C LYS A 540 13.38 21.39 -18.53
N GLU A 541 12.20 20.83 -18.26
CA GLU A 541 11.99 19.40 -18.12
C GLU A 541 12.30 18.71 -19.46
N GLU A 542 13.58 18.48 -19.75
CA GLU A 542 13.97 17.61 -20.85
C GLU A 542 13.56 16.18 -20.51
N GLY A 543 12.51 15.70 -21.18
CA GLY A 543 11.95 14.37 -21.08
C GLY A 543 10.50 14.33 -21.55
N GLU A 544 10.30 14.22 -22.87
CA GLU A 544 9.03 13.76 -23.44
C GLU A 544 8.84 12.27 -23.12
N GLY A 545 7.71 11.91 -22.50
CA GLY A 545 7.30 10.52 -22.27
C GLY A 545 7.78 9.89 -20.94
N GLY A 546 6.92 9.90 -19.91
CA GLY A 546 7.10 9.16 -18.66
C GLY A 546 5.77 8.96 -17.94
N ALA A 547 5.66 7.95 -17.08
CA ALA A 547 4.45 7.69 -16.30
C ALA A 547 4.13 8.89 -15.38
N GLU A 548 2.84 9.18 -15.21
CA GLU A 548 2.35 10.18 -14.25
C GLU A 548 2.83 9.85 -12.83
N ASP A 549 2.95 10.87 -11.97
CA ASP A 549 3.44 10.68 -10.60
C ASP A 549 2.44 9.85 -9.78
N VAL A 550 2.89 8.69 -9.30
CA VAL A 550 2.11 7.76 -8.48
C VAL A 550 2.90 7.41 -7.22
N HIS A 551 2.31 7.68 -6.05
CA HIS A 551 2.79 7.35 -4.72
C HIS A 551 3.35 5.92 -4.64
N ALA A 552 2.54 4.93 -5.03
CA ALA A 552 2.91 3.50 -4.99
C ALA A 552 4.20 3.18 -5.75
N TYR A 553 4.53 3.95 -6.79
CA TYR A 553 5.73 3.78 -7.61
C TYR A 553 6.97 4.28 -6.85
N ASN A 554 6.81 5.35 -6.07
CA ASN A 554 7.91 6.12 -5.51
C ASN A 554 8.27 5.72 -4.06
N VAL A 555 7.51 4.83 -3.41
CA VAL A 555 7.73 4.44 -2.00
C VAL A 555 9.14 3.91 -1.75
N SER A 556 9.64 2.99 -2.59
CA SER A 556 11.00 2.46 -2.42
C SER A 556 12.09 3.52 -2.62
N ALA A 557 11.85 4.54 -3.44
CA ALA A 557 12.77 5.66 -3.57
C ALA A 557 12.81 6.53 -2.31
N SER A 558 11.67 6.78 -1.67
CA SER A 558 11.62 7.44 -0.36
C SER A 558 12.44 6.66 0.67
N LEU A 559 12.28 5.33 0.72
CA LEU A 559 13.08 4.47 1.60
C LEU A 559 14.59 4.54 1.31
N CYS A 560 15.00 4.48 0.04
CA CYS A 560 16.40 4.64 -0.36
C CYS A 560 16.97 6.00 0.09
N CYS A 561 16.23 7.09 -0.12
CA CYS A 561 16.65 8.43 0.30
C CYS A 561 16.77 8.54 1.83
N ALA A 562 15.84 7.94 2.58
CA ALA A 562 15.83 7.97 4.04
C ALA A 562 17.06 7.34 4.68
N ILE A 563 17.65 6.32 4.04
CA ILE A 563 18.86 5.63 4.52
C ILE A 563 20.14 6.11 3.82
N GLY A 564 20.06 7.15 2.99
CA GLY A 564 21.20 7.71 2.25
C GLY A 564 21.75 6.80 1.15
N CYS A 565 20.88 5.99 0.53
CA CYS A 565 21.18 5.09 -0.59
C CYS A 565 20.49 5.55 -1.88
N ASP A 566 20.39 6.86 -2.08
CA ASP A 566 19.66 7.42 -3.22
C ASP A 566 20.28 7.02 -4.56
N GLU A 567 21.56 6.63 -4.62
CA GLU A 567 22.23 6.16 -5.84
C GLU A 567 21.58 4.90 -6.45
N MET A 568 20.77 4.16 -5.67
CA MET A 568 20.04 2.99 -6.15
C MET A 568 18.71 3.33 -6.85
N VAL A 569 18.36 4.63 -6.90
CA VAL A 569 17.13 5.13 -7.50
C VAL A 569 17.36 5.54 -8.95
N ALA A 570 16.74 4.81 -9.87
CA ALA A 570 16.76 5.09 -11.30
C ALA A 570 15.61 6.02 -11.71
N ILE A 571 15.88 6.98 -12.58
CA ILE A 571 14.85 7.88 -13.14
C ILE A 571 14.31 7.41 -14.50
N ASN A 572 14.91 6.36 -15.08
CA ASN A 572 14.46 5.73 -16.32
C ASN A 572 15.03 4.30 -16.44
N ASP A 573 14.55 3.56 -17.44
CA ASP A 573 14.95 2.16 -17.69
C ASP A 573 16.47 2.03 -17.94
N LYS A 574 17.07 2.96 -18.69
CA LYS A 574 18.50 2.93 -19.00
C LYS A 574 19.34 3.01 -17.72
N GLN A 575 19.02 3.96 -16.84
CA GLN A 575 19.68 4.10 -15.55
C GLN A 575 19.44 2.90 -14.63
N TYR A 576 18.25 2.29 -14.68
CA TYR A 576 17.95 1.10 -13.89
C TYR A 576 18.89 -0.06 -14.25
N VAL A 577 19.08 -0.32 -15.55
CA VAL A 577 20.02 -1.35 -16.02
C VAL A 577 21.46 -0.99 -15.66
N GLU A 578 21.87 0.26 -15.82
CA GLU A 578 23.22 0.72 -15.45
C GLU A 578 23.53 0.58 -13.96
N ILE A 579 22.58 0.91 -13.08
CA ILE A 579 22.74 0.72 -11.63
C ILE A 579 22.89 -0.77 -11.32
N ALA A 580 22.04 -1.63 -11.88
CA ALA A 580 22.10 -3.08 -11.66
C ALA A 580 23.45 -3.68 -12.14
N LYS A 581 23.92 -3.26 -13.33
CA LYS A 581 25.25 -3.65 -13.85
C LYS A 581 26.38 -3.18 -12.94
N THR A 582 26.33 -1.93 -12.48
CA THR A 582 27.36 -1.33 -11.62
C THR A 582 27.46 -2.08 -10.29
N LEU A 583 26.33 -2.38 -9.65
CA LEU A 583 26.29 -3.16 -8.41
C LEU A 583 26.81 -4.59 -8.61
N ALA A 584 26.57 -5.19 -9.77
CA ALA A 584 27.00 -6.55 -10.09
C ALA A 584 28.48 -6.66 -10.51
N ARG A 585 29.15 -5.54 -10.82
CA ARG A 585 30.49 -5.53 -11.40
C ARG A 585 31.59 -5.94 -10.40
N ASP A 586 31.47 -5.53 -9.15
CA ASP A 586 32.50 -5.75 -8.13
C ASP A 586 31.89 -6.37 -6.85
N PRO A 587 32.01 -7.70 -6.69
CA PRO A 587 31.56 -8.41 -5.48
C PRO A 587 32.17 -7.89 -4.18
N ALA A 588 33.40 -7.38 -4.19
CA ALA A 588 34.06 -6.89 -2.99
C ALA A 588 33.44 -5.55 -2.55
N ILE A 589 33.19 -4.64 -3.50
CA ILE A 589 32.47 -3.38 -3.23
C ILE A 589 31.03 -3.68 -2.78
N LEU A 590 30.34 -4.62 -3.44
CA LEU A 590 29.00 -5.02 -3.05
C LEU A 590 28.96 -5.48 -1.58
N GLN A 591 29.92 -6.33 -1.19
CA GLN A 591 30.05 -6.82 0.18
C GLN A 591 30.37 -5.71 1.17
N GLU A 592 31.42 -4.93 0.92
CA GLU A 592 31.93 -3.94 1.88
C GLU A 592 30.99 -2.73 2.02
N LYS A 593 30.46 -2.23 0.90
CA LYS A 593 29.63 -1.02 0.90
C LYS A 593 28.20 -1.31 1.32
N TYR A 594 27.62 -2.42 0.86
CA TYR A 594 26.19 -2.68 1.05
C TYR A 594 25.93 -3.82 2.03
N ARG A 595 26.41 -5.03 1.73
CA ARG A 595 26.13 -6.23 2.55
C ARG A 595 26.47 -6.04 4.01
N SER A 596 27.63 -5.46 4.30
CA SER A 596 28.10 -5.25 5.68
C SER A 596 27.49 -4.04 6.39
N LYS A 597 26.87 -3.09 5.68
CA LYS A 597 26.51 -1.76 6.26
C LYS A 597 25.02 -1.43 6.20
N LEU A 598 24.27 -1.95 5.23
CA LEU A 598 22.86 -1.54 5.00
C LEU A 598 21.96 -1.78 6.22
N ARG A 599 22.13 -2.90 6.93
CA ARG A 599 21.38 -3.15 8.18
C ARG A 599 21.63 -2.05 9.21
N GLN A 600 22.90 -1.70 9.44
CA GLN A 600 23.25 -0.67 10.40
C GLN A 600 22.73 0.70 9.94
N ASN A 601 22.88 1.05 8.66
CA ASN A 601 22.36 2.28 8.09
C ASN A 601 20.85 2.39 8.30
N LEU A 602 20.09 1.32 8.02
CA LEU A 602 18.65 1.23 8.25
C LEU A 602 18.29 1.42 9.72
N LEU A 603 18.94 0.70 10.64
CA LEU A 603 18.63 0.76 12.07
C LEU A 603 19.01 2.09 12.71
N SER A 604 20.02 2.78 12.19
CA SER A 604 20.46 4.10 12.66
C SER A 604 19.74 5.28 12.00
N SER A 605 18.97 5.04 10.93
CA SER A 605 18.26 6.11 10.23
C SER A 605 17.04 6.57 11.01
N SER A 606 16.49 7.72 10.62
CA SER A 606 15.21 8.21 11.12
C SER A 606 14.09 7.17 10.99
N LEU A 607 14.12 6.36 9.93
CA LEU A 607 13.10 5.35 9.63
C LEU A 607 12.90 4.38 10.80
N CYS A 608 13.98 3.96 11.46
CA CYS A 608 13.92 3.06 12.62
C CYS A 608 14.09 3.76 13.98
N SER A 609 14.22 5.08 13.99
CA SER A 609 14.44 5.88 15.19
C SER A 609 13.19 6.67 15.56
N GLY A 610 12.41 6.14 16.50
CA GLY A 610 11.19 6.81 16.98
C GLY A 610 11.46 8.21 17.53
N ALA A 611 12.61 8.43 18.16
CA ALA A 611 13.01 9.72 18.71
C ALA A 611 13.20 10.82 17.64
N THR A 612 13.44 10.46 16.39
CA THR A 612 13.65 11.41 15.29
C THR A 612 12.51 11.42 14.28
N ALA A 613 11.88 10.27 14.01
CA ALA A 613 10.75 10.20 13.09
C ALA A 613 9.43 10.70 13.70
N ILE A 614 9.14 10.37 14.97
CA ILE A 614 7.84 10.68 15.56
C ILE A 614 7.62 12.17 15.79
N PRO A 615 8.61 12.99 16.17
CA PRO A 615 8.42 14.44 16.22
C PRO A 615 8.01 15.05 14.86
N ALA A 616 8.58 14.56 13.74
CA ALA A 616 8.18 15.02 12.41
C ALA A 616 6.77 14.56 12.04
N PHE A 617 6.39 13.35 12.45
CA PHE A 617 5.02 12.82 12.31
C PHE A 617 4.02 13.64 13.13
N GLU A 618 4.33 13.95 14.39
CA GLU A 618 3.51 14.78 15.28
C GLU A 618 3.34 16.20 14.73
N ASN A 619 4.41 16.83 14.21
CA ASN A 619 4.30 18.14 13.55
C ASN A 619 3.31 18.11 12.37
N ALA A 620 3.26 17.00 11.62
CA ALA A 620 2.29 16.83 10.55
C ALA A 620 0.85 16.71 11.08
N LEU A 621 0.64 16.04 12.21
CA LEU A 621 -0.66 15.98 12.90
C LEU A 621 -1.08 17.36 13.44
N GLU A 622 -0.16 18.10 14.06
CA GLU A 622 -0.39 19.45 14.58
C GLU A 622 -0.76 20.44 13.45
N ALA A 623 -0.17 20.28 12.26
CA ALA A 623 -0.53 21.05 11.08
C ALA A 623 -1.96 20.77 10.60
N ALA A 624 -2.44 19.53 10.75
CA ALA A 624 -3.83 19.17 10.44
C ALA A 624 -4.81 19.90 11.37
N VAL A 625 -4.51 19.97 12.66
CA VAL A 625 -5.39 20.65 13.64
C VAL A 625 -5.36 22.17 13.47
N SER A 626 -4.19 22.74 13.18
CA SER A 626 -4.05 24.19 12.93
C SER A 626 -5.01 24.67 11.85
N LYS A 627 -5.22 23.87 10.80
CA LYS A 627 -6.10 24.22 9.67
C LYS A 627 -7.58 24.21 10.04
N LEU A 628 -8.00 23.48 11.07
CA LEU A 628 -9.37 23.54 11.59
C LEU A 628 -9.63 24.82 12.39
N GLY A 629 -8.63 25.34 13.11
CA GLY A 629 -8.75 26.54 13.95
C GLY A 629 -8.97 27.85 13.18
N VAL A 630 -8.80 27.86 11.86
CA VAL A 630 -9.00 29.04 11.00
C VAL A 630 -10.44 29.11 10.44
N GLY A 631 -11.31 28.15 10.79
CA GLY A 631 -12.64 28.02 10.17
C GLY A 631 -13.80 27.67 11.11
N VAL A 632 -13.71 27.99 12.42
CA VAL A 632 -14.85 27.92 13.35
C VAL A 632 -15.56 29.26 13.43
#